data_AF-A0A521TFH6-F1
#
_entry.id   AF-A0A521TFH6-F1
#
_cell.length_a   1.000
_cell.length_b   1.000
_cell.length_c   1.000
_cell.angle_alpha   90.00
_cell.angle_beta   90.00
_cell.angle_gamma   90.00
#
_symmetry.space_group_name_H-M   'P 1'
#
loop_
_entity.id
_entity.type
_entity.pdbx_description
1 polymer ?
#
loop_
_entity_poly.entity_id
_entity_poly.type
_entity_poly.pdbx_seq_one_letter_code
_entity_poly.pdbx_strand_id
1 'polypeptide(L)'
;MRVVWRPSAYSRQIQRKPEKERMKPQRRSSGRPRMGALWERVVRAGNYPGPRGGSPPPMRGGVRVARMTSGRHVHPETSSISEGYDPSLSVMAVRPPIYPVSTYCFATAQQAAHHFEVALGKVAAVPGERESLIYARLNHPNAEMFEDALRSVERGAAACAAFTSGMSAIVTVVLTLAKPGKKVLYQRPVYGGTDHFFRQMLPEWNIDAIAVAEGEWQEALAEHGPNLAFVYVETPANPTLQMIDLGSLRAEIDRAVTDRHVPMVVDNTFLGPVFQSPLEHGADAVVYSATKFLGGHSDLVAGAVTTRDPELVARFKTMRAFFGTICEPFTAWMLQRSMATLWLRMTKQSKNASKLVPLLVKHPAVLRVHYPSLFEGEQARIFQKQCRAPGSMIAIELRGGREAAFRFLDALKRVLIAVSLGGVESLACHPRTTTASEMSDDDLRVSGVTDGLVRISIGVEYWRDLAEDLSQALDAAAG
;
A
#
# COMPACT_ATOMS: atom_id res chain seq x y z
N MET A 1 3.24 -20.31 30.06
CA MET A 1 3.49 -18.91 30.46
C MET A 1 2.70 -18.02 29.51
N ARG A 2 1.50 -17.58 29.92
CA ARG A 2 0.62 -16.68 29.13
C ARG A 2 0.90 -15.25 29.59
N VAL A 3 1.29 -14.36 28.67
CA VAL A 3 1.43 -12.93 28.96
C VAL A 3 0.08 -12.28 28.67
N VAL A 4 -0.63 -11.92 29.74
CA VAL A 4 -1.88 -11.14 29.70
C VAL A 4 -1.48 -9.67 29.82
N TRP A 5 -1.83 -8.85 28.83
CA TRP A 5 -1.65 -7.41 28.86
C TRP A 5 -2.82 -6.77 29.62
N ARG A 6 -2.55 -6.06 30.73
CA ARG A 6 -3.51 -5.19 31.42
C ARG A 6 -3.06 -3.73 31.28
N PRO A 7 -3.93 -2.78 30.91
CA PRO A 7 -3.60 -1.36 30.90
C PRO A 7 -3.90 -0.70 32.26
N SER A 8 -3.07 0.25 32.70
CA SER A 8 -3.51 1.24 33.69
C SER A 8 -2.76 2.58 33.63
N ALA A 9 -3.54 3.63 33.38
CA ALA A 9 -3.65 4.91 34.10
C ALA A 9 -2.38 5.62 34.63
N TYR A 10 -2.12 6.78 34.02
CA TYR A 10 -1.89 8.10 34.63
C TYR A 10 -1.51 8.21 36.13
N SER A 11 -0.35 8.86 36.35
CA SER A 11 0.06 9.74 37.46
C SER A 11 -0.06 9.27 38.92
N ARG A 12 1.10 9.07 39.56
CA ARG A 12 1.61 9.84 40.73
C ARG A 12 2.84 9.14 41.35
N GLN A 13 3.68 9.96 41.97
CA GLN A 13 4.78 9.66 42.90
C GLN A 13 6.20 9.54 42.34
N ILE A 14 6.76 10.73 42.15
CA ILE A 14 8.17 11.05 42.37
C ILE A 14 8.45 10.95 43.87
N GLN A 15 9.42 10.11 44.27
CA GLN A 15 10.45 10.39 45.30
C GLN A 15 11.20 9.10 45.68
N ARG A 16 12.50 9.02 45.33
CA ARG A 16 13.62 8.75 46.25
C ARG A 16 14.95 8.56 45.48
N LYS A 17 16.02 9.18 46.01
CA LYS A 17 17.40 9.18 45.52
C LYS A 17 18.09 7.80 45.66
N PRO A 18 19.15 7.50 44.89
CA PRO A 18 19.94 6.28 45.05
C PRO A 18 21.16 6.49 45.96
N GLU A 19 21.42 5.52 46.83
CA GLU A 19 22.68 5.37 47.57
C GLU A 19 23.67 4.54 46.74
N LYS A 20 24.93 4.96 46.73
CA LYS A 20 26.07 4.35 46.02
C LYS A 20 27.03 3.73 47.04
N GLU A 21 27.32 2.43 46.94
CA GLU A 21 28.57 1.84 47.42
C GLU A 21 28.97 0.70 46.47
N ARG A 22 29.93 0.88 45.55
CA ARG A 22 31.39 0.67 45.67
C ARG A 22 31.80 -0.71 46.22
N MET A 23 32.03 -1.67 45.31
CA MET A 23 32.93 -2.81 45.54
C MET A 23 34.31 -2.55 44.91
N LYS A 24 35.37 -2.89 45.67
CA LYS A 24 36.78 -2.92 45.26
C LYS A 24 37.22 -4.35 44.87
N PRO A 25 38.33 -4.50 44.11
CA PRO A 25 38.53 -5.64 43.21
C PRO A 25 39.42 -6.75 43.78
N GLN A 26 39.17 -8.00 43.36
CA GLN A 26 40.10 -9.12 43.52
C GLN A 26 40.95 -9.32 42.26
N ARG A 27 42.27 -9.39 42.45
CA ARG A 27 43.26 -9.87 41.48
C ARG A 27 43.43 -11.38 41.63
N ARG A 28 43.50 -12.13 40.52
CA ARG A 28 44.33 -13.33 40.40
C ARG A 28 44.93 -13.46 38.98
N SER A 29 46.18 -13.95 39.02
CA SER A 29 47.22 -14.25 38.02
C SER A 29 46.76 -15.19 36.89
N SER A 30 47.02 -14.89 35.62
CA SER A 30 48.20 -15.22 34.79
C SER A 30 48.08 -16.53 34.00
N GLY A 31 47.97 -16.40 32.68
CA GLY A 31 48.08 -17.49 31.69
C GLY A 31 47.70 -17.01 30.29
N ARG A 32 48.66 -16.46 29.52
CA ARG A 32 48.50 -16.10 28.11
C ARG A 32 48.97 -17.25 27.21
N PRO A 33 48.29 -17.47 26.08
CA PRO A 33 48.98 -17.60 24.79
C PRO A 33 48.71 -16.40 23.88
N ARG A 34 49.67 -16.16 22.98
CA ARG A 34 49.84 -15.00 22.11
C ARG A 34 48.76 -14.85 21.03
N MET A 35 48.10 -13.68 20.99
CA MET A 35 47.42 -13.12 19.81
C MET A 35 47.88 -11.66 19.62
N GLY A 36 49.21 -11.47 19.53
CA GLY A 36 49.86 -10.18 19.35
C GLY A 36 50.65 -10.18 18.05
N ALA A 37 49.94 -10.10 16.92
CA ALA A 37 50.52 -9.84 15.60
C ALA A 37 49.52 -9.20 14.61
N LEU A 38 48.22 -9.17 14.93
CA LEU A 38 47.18 -8.62 14.05
C LEU A 38 46.63 -7.26 14.52
N TRP A 39 46.82 -6.89 15.80
CA TRP A 39 46.29 -5.62 16.36
C TRP A 39 47.29 -4.44 16.31
N GLU A 40 48.61 -4.70 16.29
CA GLU A 40 49.62 -3.63 16.15
C GLU A 40 49.77 -3.10 14.71
N ARG A 41 49.27 -3.85 13.70
CA ARG A 41 49.23 -3.38 12.30
C ARG A 41 48.02 -2.47 11.99
N VAL A 42 46.98 -2.48 12.83
CA VAL A 42 45.76 -1.68 12.60
C VAL A 42 45.82 -0.32 13.30
N VAL A 43 46.70 -0.13 14.29
CA VAL A 43 46.81 1.14 15.05
C VAL A 43 47.97 2.03 14.62
N ARG A 44 48.94 1.52 13.85
CA ARG A 44 50.07 2.32 13.33
C ARG A 44 49.83 2.98 11.96
N ALA A 45 48.61 2.96 11.44
CA ALA A 45 48.22 3.67 10.21
C ALA A 45 47.41 4.97 10.48
N GLY A 46 47.35 5.42 11.74
CA GLY A 46 46.71 6.68 12.13
C GLY A 46 47.69 7.84 12.18
N ASN A 47 48.19 8.29 11.01
CA ASN A 47 48.81 9.60 10.85
C ASN A 47 48.03 10.37 9.78
N TYR A 48 47.05 11.16 10.21
CA TYR A 48 46.43 12.19 9.37
C TYR A 48 47.38 13.40 9.32
N PRO A 49 47.88 13.81 8.14
CA PRO A 49 48.40 15.16 7.98
C PRO A 49 47.22 16.15 8.00
N GLY A 50 47.35 17.24 8.75
CA GLY A 50 46.45 18.39 8.65
C GLY A 50 46.38 18.96 7.21
N PRO A 51 45.38 19.79 6.90
CA PRO A 51 45.04 20.12 5.52
C PRO A 51 46.14 20.94 4.86
N ARG A 52 46.87 20.32 3.92
CA ARG A 52 47.59 21.05 2.87
C ARG A 52 46.70 21.02 1.63
N GLY A 53 46.34 22.21 1.15
CA GLY A 53 45.56 22.41 -0.06
C GLY A 53 46.20 21.69 -1.24
N GLY A 54 45.41 20.84 -1.89
CA GLY A 54 45.80 20.09 -3.07
C GLY A 54 44.72 19.04 -3.36
N SER A 55 43.93 19.26 -4.39
CA SER A 55 42.93 18.29 -4.87
C SER A 55 43.60 16.94 -5.16
N PRO A 56 43.05 15.81 -4.68
CA PRO A 56 43.63 14.51 -4.97
C PRO A 56 43.49 14.18 -6.48
N PRO A 57 44.45 13.46 -7.07
CA PRO A 57 44.35 13.05 -8.47
C PRO A 57 43.19 12.07 -8.63
N PRO A 58 42.48 12.09 -9.78
CA PRO A 58 41.34 11.22 -9.99
C PRO A 58 41.81 9.75 -10.00
N MET A 59 41.28 8.94 -9.09
CA MET A 59 41.48 7.49 -9.12
C MET A 59 40.90 6.94 -10.44
N ARG A 60 41.80 6.61 -11.38
CA ARG A 60 41.47 5.85 -12.59
C ARG A 60 41.20 4.40 -12.20
N GLY A 61 39.97 4.12 -11.80
CA GLY A 61 39.53 2.79 -11.40
C GLY A 61 38.26 2.84 -10.55
N GLY A 62 37.32 3.73 -10.88
CA GLY A 62 36.06 3.81 -10.18
C GLY A 62 35.28 2.51 -10.36
N VAL A 63 34.85 1.90 -9.24
CA VAL A 63 33.67 1.04 -9.24
C VAL A 63 32.62 1.83 -10.01
N ARG A 64 32.23 1.35 -11.19
CA ARG A 64 31.07 1.91 -11.88
C ARG A 64 29.91 1.67 -10.93
N VAL A 65 29.55 2.69 -10.15
CA VAL A 65 28.19 2.83 -9.68
C VAL A 65 27.42 2.92 -10.98
N ALA A 66 26.90 1.78 -11.44
CA ALA A 66 25.84 1.82 -12.42
C ALA A 66 24.85 2.79 -11.79
N ARG A 67 24.67 3.97 -12.39
CA ARG A 67 23.47 4.75 -12.12
C ARG A 67 22.36 3.73 -12.27
N MET A 68 21.70 3.33 -11.17
CA MET A 68 20.56 2.42 -11.26
C MET A 68 19.44 3.08 -12.08
N THR A 69 19.56 4.38 -12.34
CA THR A 69 18.89 5.15 -13.38
C THR A 69 19.76 5.25 -14.64
N SER A 70 19.98 4.13 -15.34
CA SER A 70 20.31 4.24 -16.76
C SER A 70 19.08 4.87 -17.42
N GLY A 71 19.20 5.92 -18.24
CA GLY A 71 18.06 6.56 -18.92
C GLY A 71 17.29 5.67 -19.90
N ARG A 72 17.36 4.34 -19.75
CA ARG A 72 16.51 3.33 -20.36
C ARG A 72 15.45 2.91 -19.35
N HIS A 73 14.19 2.96 -19.77
CA HIS A 73 13.11 2.32 -19.05
C HIS A 73 13.43 0.82 -18.87
N VAL A 74 13.67 0.41 -17.62
CA VAL A 74 13.83 -1.01 -17.27
C VAL A 74 12.48 -1.62 -16.93
N HIS A 75 12.41 -2.95 -16.88
CA HIS A 75 11.18 -3.64 -16.50
C HIS A 75 10.74 -3.24 -15.08
N PRO A 76 9.43 -3.04 -14.81
CA PRO A 76 8.91 -2.66 -13.49
C PRO A 76 9.41 -3.54 -12.33
N GLU A 77 9.58 -4.84 -12.57
CA GLU A 77 10.14 -5.77 -11.57
C GLU A 77 11.56 -5.36 -11.13
N THR A 78 12.38 -4.86 -12.04
CA THR A 78 13.73 -4.35 -11.74
C THR A 78 13.68 -2.98 -11.08
N SER A 79 12.85 -2.06 -11.58
CA SER A 79 12.77 -0.69 -11.03
C SER A 79 12.23 -0.68 -9.60
N SER A 80 11.33 -1.60 -9.25
CA SER A 80 10.78 -1.74 -7.90
C SER A 80 11.82 -1.90 -6.78
N ILE A 81 13.02 -2.37 -7.13
CA ILE A 81 14.12 -2.64 -6.20
C ILE A 81 15.01 -1.40 -6.00
N SER A 82 15.13 -0.56 -7.03
CA SER A 82 16.25 0.38 -7.19
C SER A 82 15.86 1.82 -7.51
N GLU A 83 14.66 2.06 -8.06
CA GLU A 83 14.20 3.41 -8.37
C GLU A 83 13.99 4.21 -7.09
N GLY A 84 14.31 5.51 -7.14
CA GLY A 84 14.18 6.44 -6.02
C GLY A 84 15.35 6.45 -5.04
N TYR A 85 16.32 5.54 -5.14
CA TYR A 85 17.47 5.50 -4.23
C TYR A 85 18.83 5.61 -4.95
N ASP A 86 19.65 6.57 -4.49
CA ASP A 86 21.05 6.74 -4.93
C ASP A 86 22.01 6.49 -3.75
N PRO A 87 22.75 5.35 -3.74
CA PRO A 87 23.73 5.04 -2.70
C PRO A 87 24.80 6.12 -2.49
N SER A 88 25.13 6.90 -3.52
CA SER A 88 26.18 7.93 -3.43
C SER A 88 25.79 9.07 -2.48
N LEU A 89 24.48 9.28 -2.26
CA LEU A 89 23.94 10.25 -1.30
C LEU A 89 23.93 9.70 0.13
N SER A 90 24.36 8.46 0.36
CA SER A 90 24.25 7.77 1.64
C SER A 90 25.47 6.89 1.91
N VAL A 91 26.67 7.45 1.79
CA VAL A 91 27.96 6.78 2.08
C VAL A 91 28.10 5.40 1.42
N MET A 92 27.54 5.24 0.21
CA MET A 92 27.52 3.99 -0.55
C MET A 92 26.75 2.84 0.13
N ALA A 93 25.83 3.14 1.06
CA ALA A 93 24.97 2.14 1.66
C ALA A 93 24.08 1.49 0.58
N VAL A 94 24.04 0.16 0.56
CA VAL A 94 23.24 -0.60 -0.43
C VAL A 94 21.74 -0.42 -0.21
N ARG A 95 21.33 -0.21 1.05
CA ARG A 95 19.94 0.08 1.42
C ARG A 95 19.82 1.50 1.95
N PRO A 96 18.68 2.17 1.69
CA PRO A 96 18.45 3.52 2.17
C PRO A 96 18.49 3.56 3.71
N PRO A 97 19.17 4.55 4.31
CA PRO A 97 19.05 4.79 5.73
C PRO A 97 17.65 5.29 6.09
N ILE A 98 17.27 5.13 7.36
CA ILE A 98 16.04 5.71 7.89
C ILE A 98 16.39 7.13 8.34
N TYR A 99 15.55 8.10 7.98
CA TYR A 99 15.69 9.50 8.36
C TYR A 99 14.61 9.87 9.39
N PRO A 100 14.73 9.46 10.68
CA PRO A 100 13.74 9.72 11.73
C PRO A 100 13.91 11.14 12.30
N VAL A 101 13.92 12.13 11.43
CA VAL A 101 14.14 13.54 11.77
C VAL A 101 12.95 14.37 11.33
N SER A 102 12.57 15.36 12.15
CA SER A 102 11.47 16.26 11.83
C SER A 102 11.89 17.43 10.94
N THR A 103 13.14 17.87 11.05
CA THR A 103 13.58 19.18 10.58
C THR A 103 14.92 19.06 9.88
N TYR A 104 15.07 19.79 8.78
CA TYR A 104 16.29 19.82 7.98
C TYR A 104 16.95 21.21 8.08
N CYS A 105 18.27 21.24 8.18
CA CYS A 105 19.02 22.50 8.22
C CYS A 105 19.32 23.01 6.80
N PHE A 106 19.38 24.33 6.64
CA PHE A 106 19.89 24.98 5.45
C PHE A 106 21.35 25.39 5.66
N ALA A 107 22.14 25.43 4.58
CA ALA A 107 23.53 25.89 4.65
C ALA A 107 23.63 27.40 4.91
N THR A 108 22.67 28.18 4.41
CA THR A 108 22.61 29.64 4.57
C THR A 108 21.18 30.15 4.74
N ALA A 109 21.01 31.35 5.30
CA ALA A 109 19.70 32.00 5.41
C ALA A 109 19.10 32.35 4.04
N GLN A 110 19.95 32.70 3.07
CA GLN A 110 19.55 32.98 1.69
C GLN A 110 18.99 31.72 1.01
N GLN A 111 19.63 30.56 1.25
CA GLN A 111 19.12 29.29 0.76
C GLN A 111 17.74 28.99 1.37
N ALA A 112 17.58 29.20 2.68
CA ALA A 112 16.28 29.04 3.33
C ALA A 112 15.21 29.95 2.71
N ALA A 113 15.49 31.25 2.57
CA ALA A 113 14.56 32.22 1.99
C ALA A 113 14.14 31.83 0.56
N HIS A 114 15.10 31.51 -0.31
CA HIS A 114 14.84 31.08 -1.69
C HIS A 114 13.94 29.84 -1.74
N HIS A 115 14.18 28.82 -0.91
CA HIS A 115 13.33 27.63 -0.89
C HIS A 115 11.90 27.92 -0.43
N PHE A 116 11.70 28.82 0.54
CA PHE A 116 10.36 29.25 0.92
C PHE A 116 9.67 30.06 -0.19
N GLU A 117 10.41 30.88 -0.93
CA GLU A 117 9.88 31.60 -2.07
C GLU A 117 9.46 30.66 -3.20
N VAL A 118 10.26 29.62 -3.50
CA VAL A 118 9.93 28.57 -4.46
C VAL A 118 8.70 27.77 -4.00
N ALA A 119 8.69 27.29 -2.75
CA ALA A 119 7.59 26.49 -2.20
C ALA A 119 6.26 27.26 -2.13
N LEU A 120 6.32 28.59 -1.99
CA LEU A 120 5.15 29.48 -2.03
C LEU A 120 4.79 29.96 -3.45
N GLY A 121 5.52 29.52 -4.48
CA GLY A 121 5.31 29.93 -5.86
C GLY A 121 5.63 31.41 -6.14
N LYS A 122 6.39 32.07 -5.25
CA LYS A 122 6.79 33.48 -5.42
C LYS A 122 7.89 33.64 -6.47
N VAL A 123 8.74 32.62 -6.60
CA VAL A 123 9.80 32.53 -7.61
C VAL A 123 9.77 31.15 -8.26
N ALA A 124 10.14 31.07 -9.53
CA ALA A 124 10.28 29.78 -10.21
C ALA A 124 11.53 29.05 -9.71
N ALA A 125 11.44 27.73 -9.57
CA ALA A 125 12.61 26.89 -9.29
C ALA A 125 13.62 26.99 -10.45
N VAL A 126 14.91 27.01 -10.12
CA VAL A 126 15.95 27.00 -11.16
C VAL A 126 16.03 25.60 -11.78
N PRO A 127 16.09 25.45 -13.12
CA PRO A 127 16.24 24.13 -13.74
C PRO A 127 17.46 23.37 -13.20
N GLY A 128 17.23 22.18 -12.66
CA GLY A 128 18.27 21.35 -12.05
C GLY A 128 18.53 21.61 -10.56
N GLU A 129 17.86 22.59 -9.97
CA GLU A 129 17.82 22.79 -8.52
C GLU A 129 17.04 21.64 -7.87
N ARG A 130 17.61 21.02 -6.83
CA ARG A 130 16.89 20.05 -6.01
C ARG A 130 16.11 20.80 -4.94
N GLU A 131 14.82 20.48 -4.79
CA GLU A 131 14.04 20.99 -3.68
C GLU A 131 14.69 20.58 -2.35
N SER A 132 14.98 21.57 -1.50
CA SER A 132 15.45 21.28 -0.15
C SER A 132 14.28 20.84 0.72
N LEU A 133 14.50 19.75 1.44
CA LEU A 133 13.60 19.34 2.50
C LEU A 133 13.63 20.40 3.62
N ILE A 134 12.45 20.70 4.16
CA ILE A 134 12.28 21.71 5.22
C ILE A 134 11.82 21.03 6.50
N TYR A 135 10.70 20.31 6.40
CA TYR A 135 10.03 19.70 7.53
C TYR A 135 9.37 18.39 7.12
N ALA A 136 9.54 17.34 7.93
CA ALA A 136 9.14 15.98 7.60
C ALA A 136 7.63 15.80 7.38
N ARG A 137 6.77 16.67 7.95
CA ARG A 137 5.32 16.67 7.66
C ARG A 137 5.02 16.98 6.19
N LEU A 138 5.85 17.81 5.56
CA LEU A 138 5.71 18.19 4.15
C LEU A 138 6.24 17.07 3.26
N ASN A 139 7.49 16.67 3.51
CA ASN A 139 8.18 15.63 2.77
C ASN A 139 9.43 15.14 3.54
N HIS A 140 9.89 13.92 3.25
CA HIS A 140 11.15 13.37 3.77
C HIS A 140 11.69 12.26 2.85
N PRO A 141 12.99 11.92 2.91
CA PRO A 141 13.63 11.07 1.92
C PRO A 141 12.98 9.68 1.84
N ASN A 142 12.67 9.04 2.98
CA ASN A 142 12.06 7.71 2.94
C ASN A 142 10.70 7.67 2.22
N ALA A 143 9.89 8.73 2.32
CA ALA A 143 8.63 8.82 1.59
C ALA A 143 8.89 9.01 0.10
N GLU A 144 9.78 9.92 -0.29
CA GLU A 144 10.15 10.15 -1.70
C GLU A 144 10.65 8.87 -2.36
N MET A 145 11.56 8.15 -1.70
CA MET A 145 12.11 6.91 -2.24
C MET A 145 11.01 5.84 -2.43
N PHE A 146 10.03 5.75 -1.52
CA PHE A 146 8.88 4.84 -1.71
C PHE A 146 7.93 5.32 -2.82
N GLU A 147 7.64 6.61 -2.86
CA GLU A 147 6.80 7.24 -3.89
C GLU A 147 7.39 7.01 -5.29
N ASP A 148 8.70 7.18 -5.47
CA ASP A 148 9.41 6.92 -6.72
C ASP A 148 9.37 5.44 -7.12
N ALA A 149 9.59 4.55 -6.15
CA ALA A 149 9.52 3.11 -6.37
C ALA A 149 8.11 2.69 -6.82
N LEU A 150 7.05 3.17 -6.14
CA LEU A 150 5.67 2.85 -6.50
C LEU A 150 5.27 3.47 -7.86
N ARG A 151 5.65 4.73 -8.11
CA ARG A 151 5.48 5.39 -9.41
C ARG A 151 6.12 4.55 -10.53
N SER A 152 7.29 3.96 -10.29
CA SER A 152 7.99 3.17 -11.32
C SER A 152 7.29 1.87 -11.70
N VAL A 153 6.45 1.34 -10.80
CA VAL A 153 5.77 0.06 -11.02
C VAL A 153 4.34 0.22 -11.53
N GLU A 154 3.68 1.31 -11.17
CA GLU A 154 2.38 1.67 -11.73
C GLU A 154 2.57 2.22 -13.14
N ARG A 155 2.18 1.45 -14.15
CA ARG A 155 2.36 1.85 -15.54
C ARG A 155 1.48 3.07 -15.85
N GLY A 156 2.09 4.08 -16.45
CA GLY A 156 1.45 5.36 -16.73
C GLY A 156 1.51 6.37 -15.59
N ALA A 157 2.02 6.01 -14.41
CA ALA A 157 2.18 6.97 -13.32
C ALA A 157 3.33 7.95 -13.61
N ALA A 158 3.04 9.23 -13.45
CA ALA A 158 4.03 10.32 -13.51
C ALA A 158 4.50 10.73 -12.10
N ALA A 159 3.64 10.60 -11.09
CA ALA A 159 3.94 10.98 -9.71
C ALA A 159 3.19 10.10 -8.70
N CYS A 160 3.64 10.14 -7.44
CA CYS A 160 3.05 9.42 -6.32
C CYS A 160 3.07 10.25 -5.02
N ALA A 161 2.09 10.01 -4.13
CA ALA A 161 2.12 10.48 -2.76
C ALA A 161 1.82 9.32 -1.78
N ALA A 162 2.63 9.20 -0.72
CA ALA A 162 2.47 8.22 0.34
C ALA A 162 1.72 8.78 1.56
N PHE A 163 0.96 7.93 2.24
CA PHE A 163 0.08 8.30 3.36
C PHE A 163 0.20 7.33 4.54
N THR A 164 -0.25 7.77 5.73
CA THR A 164 -0.31 6.95 6.95
C THR A 164 -1.26 5.75 6.85
N SER A 165 -2.24 5.76 5.94
CA SER A 165 -3.15 4.63 5.70
C SER A 165 -3.82 4.73 4.33
N GLY A 166 -4.39 3.62 3.84
CA GLY A 166 -5.23 3.62 2.63
C GLY A 166 -6.42 4.59 2.75
N MET A 167 -7.09 4.62 3.91
CA MET A 167 -8.17 5.58 4.15
C MET A 167 -7.70 7.02 4.13
N SER A 168 -6.49 7.30 4.63
CA SER A 168 -5.91 8.64 4.55
C SER A 168 -5.63 9.06 3.11
N ALA A 169 -5.24 8.13 2.24
CA ALA A 169 -5.12 8.39 0.80
C ALA A 169 -6.49 8.70 0.18
N ILE A 170 -7.49 7.85 0.43
CA ILE A 170 -8.86 7.99 -0.10
C ILE A 170 -9.47 9.33 0.34
N VAL A 171 -9.49 9.62 1.65
CA VAL A 171 -10.04 10.87 2.20
C VAL A 171 -9.32 12.09 1.62
N THR A 172 -7.99 12.03 1.49
CA THR A 172 -7.23 13.14 0.91
C THR A 172 -7.61 13.36 -0.55
N VAL A 173 -7.72 12.29 -1.35
CA VAL A 173 -8.14 12.37 -2.75
C VAL A 173 -9.55 12.96 -2.87
N VAL A 174 -10.50 12.44 -2.11
CA VAL A 174 -11.89 12.90 -2.13
C VAL A 174 -11.99 14.38 -1.77
N LEU A 175 -11.37 14.82 -0.67
CA LEU A 175 -11.45 16.22 -0.24
C LEU A 175 -10.62 17.19 -1.11
N THR A 176 -9.70 16.66 -1.91
CA THR A 176 -8.99 17.44 -2.93
C THR A 176 -9.85 17.66 -4.17
N LEU A 177 -10.64 16.66 -4.57
CA LEU A 177 -11.42 16.64 -5.81
C LEU A 177 -12.85 17.17 -5.65
N ALA A 178 -13.52 16.85 -4.54
CA ALA A 178 -14.88 17.29 -4.26
C ALA A 178 -14.91 18.51 -3.34
N LYS A 179 -15.83 19.43 -3.65
CA LYS A 179 -16.14 20.62 -2.87
C LYS A 179 -17.62 20.58 -2.47
N PRO A 180 -18.04 21.31 -1.41
CA PRO A 180 -19.44 21.44 -1.06
C PRO A 180 -20.31 21.83 -2.27
N GLY A 181 -21.48 21.22 -2.40
CA GLY A 181 -22.42 21.33 -3.52
C GLY A 181 -22.11 20.42 -4.71
N LYS A 182 -21.06 19.58 -4.65
CA LYS A 182 -20.71 18.63 -5.71
C LYS A 182 -21.12 17.21 -5.38
N LYS A 183 -21.20 16.38 -6.42
CA LYS A 183 -21.55 14.97 -6.34
C LYS A 183 -20.35 14.07 -6.65
N VAL A 184 -20.34 12.89 -6.07
CA VAL A 184 -19.40 11.79 -6.37
C VAL A 184 -20.24 10.58 -6.79
N LEU A 185 -19.97 10.01 -7.96
CA LEU A 185 -20.53 8.69 -8.30
C LEU A 185 -19.53 7.61 -7.90
N TYR A 186 -20.00 6.54 -7.29
CA TYR A 186 -19.12 5.44 -6.92
C TYR A 186 -19.76 4.08 -7.12
N GLN A 187 -18.93 3.09 -7.48
CA GLN A 187 -19.37 1.71 -7.65
C GLN A 187 -19.87 1.14 -6.32
N ARG A 188 -20.87 0.26 -6.38
CA ARG A 188 -21.19 -0.65 -5.28
C ARG A 188 -21.06 -2.11 -5.74
N PRO A 189 -20.39 -2.98 -4.98
CA PRO A 189 -19.69 -2.72 -3.71
C PRO A 189 -18.32 -2.04 -3.86
N VAL A 190 -17.88 -1.41 -2.76
CA VAL A 190 -16.50 -0.96 -2.47
C VAL A 190 -16.15 -1.33 -1.03
N TYR A 191 -14.89 -1.15 -0.61
CA TYR A 191 -14.45 -1.30 0.77
C TYR A 191 -15.39 -0.60 1.77
N GLY A 192 -15.82 -1.31 2.83
CA GLY A 192 -16.81 -0.82 3.79
C GLY A 192 -16.45 0.51 4.47
N GLY A 193 -15.16 0.76 4.75
CA GLY A 193 -14.73 2.06 5.28
C GLY A 193 -14.87 3.20 4.28
N THR A 194 -14.69 2.93 2.98
CA THR A 194 -14.93 3.90 1.90
C THR A 194 -16.42 4.17 1.76
N ASP A 195 -17.22 3.11 1.75
CA ASP A 195 -18.67 3.21 1.64
C ASP A 195 -19.30 3.98 2.83
N HIS A 196 -18.87 3.69 4.06
CA HIS A 196 -19.28 4.45 5.25
C HIS A 196 -18.90 5.93 5.13
N PHE A 197 -17.65 6.22 4.76
CA PHE A 197 -17.19 7.59 4.53
C PHE A 197 -18.05 8.32 3.49
N PHE A 198 -18.38 7.65 2.40
CA PHE A 198 -19.15 8.23 1.30
C PHE A 198 -20.62 8.48 1.69
N ARG A 199 -21.28 7.51 2.32
CA ARG A 199 -22.71 7.60 2.62
C ARG A 199 -23.04 8.39 3.88
N GLN A 200 -22.18 8.31 4.90
CA GLN A 200 -22.49 8.88 6.21
C GLN A 200 -21.77 10.21 6.44
N MET A 201 -20.53 10.36 5.98
CA MET A 201 -19.73 11.54 6.32
C MET A 201 -19.76 12.64 5.25
N LEU A 202 -19.65 12.29 3.96
CA LEU A 202 -19.65 13.31 2.89
C LEU A 202 -20.92 14.19 2.85
N PRO A 203 -22.15 13.64 3.07
CA PRO A 203 -23.35 14.47 3.08
C PRO A 203 -23.37 15.53 4.18
N GLU A 204 -22.73 15.27 5.33
CA GLU A 204 -22.57 16.27 6.41
C GLU A 204 -21.72 17.47 5.96
N TRP A 205 -20.90 17.30 4.93
CA TRP A 205 -20.08 18.36 4.32
C TRP A 205 -20.68 18.88 3.01
N ASN A 206 -21.98 18.62 2.77
CA ASN A 206 -22.70 18.99 1.56
C ASN A 206 -22.03 18.44 0.28
N ILE A 207 -21.49 17.22 0.35
CA ILE A 207 -20.98 16.48 -0.81
C ILE A 207 -21.84 15.22 -0.95
N ASP A 208 -22.62 15.11 -2.02
CA ASP A 208 -23.47 13.94 -2.21
C ASP A 208 -22.64 12.79 -2.80
N ALA A 209 -22.64 11.63 -2.16
CA ALA A 209 -22.12 10.41 -2.76
C ALA A 209 -23.28 9.53 -3.24
N ILE A 210 -23.31 9.26 -4.54
CA ILE A 210 -24.34 8.44 -5.18
C ILE A 210 -23.72 7.09 -5.55
N ALA A 211 -24.23 6.03 -4.94
CA ALA A 211 -23.85 4.66 -5.27
C ALA A 211 -24.47 4.27 -6.62
N VAL A 212 -23.68 3.58 -7.46
CA VAL A 212 -24.10 3.14 -8.79
C VAL A 212 -23.84 1.64 -8.92
N ALA A 213 -24.87 0.87 -9.28
CA ALA A 213 -24.73 -0.55 -9.54
C ALA A 213 -24.19 -0.82 -10.96
N GLU A 214 -23.73 -2.05 -11.20
CA GLU A 214 -23.33 -2.50 -12.53
C GLU A 214 -24.52 -2.39 -13.51
N GLY A 215 -24.31 -1.74 -14.65
CA GLY A 215 -25.35 -1.50 -15.66
C GLY A 215 -26.09 -0.16 -15.55
N GLU A 216 -25.96 0.57 -14.43
CA GLU A 216 -26.69 1.83 -14.17
C GLU A 216 -25.85 3.09 -14.44
N TRP A 217 -24.60 2.92 -14.87
CA TRP A 217 -23.65 4.04 -15.05
C TRP A 217 -24.13 5.10 -16.03
N GLN A 218 -24.73 4.71 -17.14
CA GLN A 218 -25.20 5.66 -18.16
C GLN A 218 -26.30 6.57 -17.61
N GLU A 219 -27.26 6.00 -16.87
CA GLU A 219 -28.38 6.74 -16.27
C GLU A 219 -27.87 7.67 -15.17
N ALA A 220 -27.04 7.16 -14.26
CA ALA A 220 -26.46 7.95 -13.17
C ALA A 220 -25.58 9.11 -13.68
N LEU A 221 -24.78 8.88 -14.74
CA LEU A 221 -23.96 9.91 -15.37
C LEU A 221 -24.81 10.97 -16.08
N ALA A 222 -25.90 10.57 -16.75
CA ALA A 222 -26.82 11.51 -17.38
C ALA A 222 -27.52 12.40 -16.35
N GLU A 223 -27.94 11.84 -15.21
CA GLU A 223 -28.64 12.57 -14.16
C GLU A 223 -27.70 13.50 -13.37
N HIS A 224 -26.52 13.02 -13.00
CA HIS A 224 -25.64 13.70 -12.04
C HIS A 224 -24.43 14.39 -12.68
N GLY A 225 -24.18 14.17 -13.97
CA GLY A 225 -23.06 14.70 -14.74
C GLY A 225 -22.80 16.21 -14.56
N PRO A 226 -23.81 17.11 -14.57
CA PRO A 226 -23.59 18.55 -14.42
C PRO A 226 -22.87 18.96 -13.12
N ASN A 227 -23.08 18.22 -12.02
CA ASN A 227 -22.49 18.54 -10.70
C ASN A 227 -21.44 17.51 -10.24
N LEU A 228 -21.04 16.60 -11.11
CA LEU A 228 -20.11 15.53 -10.81
C LEU A 228 -18.67 16.07 -10.60
N ALA A 229 -18.09 15.77 -9.44
CA ALA A 229 -16.70 16.07 -9.12
C ALA A 229 -15.74 15.00 -9.64
N PHE A 230 -16.04 13.73 -9.41
CA PHE A 230 -15.25 12.58 -9.86
C PHE A 230 -16.06 11.28 -9.77
N VAL A 231 -15.56 10.23 -10.41
CA VAL A 231 -16.07 8.85 -10.30
C VAL A 231 -15.08 8.00 -9.50
N TYR A 232 -15.57 7.13 -8.61
CA TYR A 232 -14.75 6.22 -7.81
C TYR A 232 -15.13 4.75 -8.02
N VAL A 233 -14.17 3.88 -8.29
CA VAL A 233 -14.42 2.45 -8.48
C VAL A 233 -13.35 1.59 -7.80
N GLU A 234 -13.71 0.35 -7.47
CA GLU A 234 -12.80 -0.68 -6.95
C GLU A 234 -12.93 -1.91 -7.87
N THR A 235 -11.83 -2.35 -8.46
CA THR A 235 -11.87 -3.51 -9.37
C THR A 235 -10.62 -4.36 -9.24
N PRO A 236 -10.74 -5.66 -8.92
CA PRO A 236 -11.96 -6.36 -8.53
C PRO A 236 -12.49 -5.90 -7.16
N ALA A 237 -13.82 -5.88 -7.00
CA ALA A 237 -14.52 -5.43 -5.82
C ALA A 237 -14.57 -6.49 -4.71
N ASN A 238 -14.34 -6.07 -3.47
CA ASN A 238 -14.52 -6.94 -2.30
C ASN A 238 -16.02 -7.16 -1.99
N PRO A 239 -16.45 -8.39 -1.61
CA PRO A 239 -15.69 -9.64 -1.51
C PRO A 239 -15.83 -10.60 -2.71
N THR A 240 -16.74 -10.33 -3.65
CA THR A 240 -17.12 -11.26 -4.74
C THR A 240 -16.20 -11.21 -5.97
N LEU A 241 -15.23 -10.28 -5.97
CA LEU A 241 -14.24 -10.06 -7.01
C LEU A 241 -14.79 -9.56 -8.35
N GLN A 242 -16.03 -9.05 -8.38
CA GLN A 242 -16.62 -8.46 -9.58
C GLN A 242 -15.76 -7.31 -10.10
N MET A 243 -15.63 -7.22 -11.43
CA MET A 243 -14.79 -6.23 -12.09
C MET A 243 -15.64 -5.25 -12.90
N ILE A 244 -15.19 -4.00 -12.96
CA ILE A 244 -15.72 -3.00 -13.89
C ILE A 244 -14.77 -2.81 -15.08
N ASP A 245 -15.31 -2.66 -16.29
CA ASP A 245 -14.52 -2.29 -17.48
C ASP A 245 -14.15 -0.80 -17.39
N LEU A 246 -12.91 -0.54 -16.99
CA LEU A 246 -12.42 0.83 -16.78
C LEU A 246 -12.45 1.66 -18.07
N GLY A 247 -12.13 1.03 -19.20
CA GLY A 247 -12.11 1.72 -20.49
C GLY A 247 -13.51 2.08 -20.97
N SER A 248 -14.49 1.18 -20.77
CA SER A 248 -15.89 1.47 -21.09
C SER A 248 -16.45 2.56 -20.17
N LEU A 249 -16.19 2.48 -18.86
CA LEU A 249 -16.63 3.52 -17.91
C LEU A 249 -16.02 4.89 -18.25
N ARG A 250 -14.73 4.97 -18.56
CA ARG A 250 -14.09 6.22 -19.01
C ARG A 250 -14.83 6.83 -20.21
N ALA A 251 -15.14 6.01 -21.22
CA ALA A 251 -15.86 6.44 -22.41
C ALA A 251 -17.31 6.89 -22.11
N GLU A 252 -17.98 6.29 -21.13
CA GLU A 252 -19.30 6.73 -20.68
C GLU A 252 -19.24 8.07 -19.96
N ILE A 253 -18.24 8.28 -19.10
CA ILE A 253 -18.04 9.56 -18.42
C ILE A 253 -17.79 10.68 -19.45
N ASP A 254 -16.90 10.45 -20.42
CA ASP A 254 -16.56 11.43 -21.46
C ASP A 254 -17.74 11.77 -22.38
N ARG A 255 -18.64 10.81 -22.60
CA ARG A 255 -19.86 11.01 -23.39
C ARG A 255 -20.90 11.83 -22.63
N ALA A 256 -21.06 11.56 -21.34
CA ALA A 256 -22.06 12.23 -20.51
C ALA A 256 -21.64 13.65 -20.09
N VAL A 257 -20.34 13.89 -19.89
CA VAL A 257 -19.79 15.17 -19.44
C VAL A 257 -18.77 15.68 -20.45
N THR A 258 -19.21 16.57 -21.33
CA THR A 258 -18.42 17.05 -22.49
C THR A 258 -17.79 18.42 -22.30
N ASP A 259 -18.24 19.18 -21.30
CA ASP A 259 -17.79 20.55 -21.03
C ASP A 259 -16.51 20.61 -20.19
N ARG A 260 -16.15 19.50 -19.52
CA ARG A 260 -14.96 19.40 -18.67
C ARG A 260 -14.49 17.96 -18.48
N HIS A 261 -13.26 17.80 -18.01
CA HIS A 261 -12.74 16.51 -17.58
C HIS A 261 -13.25 16.14 -16.18
N VAL A 262 -13.84 14.95 -16.04
CA VAL A 262 -14.24 14.37 -14.74
C VAL A 262 -13.24 13.26 -14.39
N PRO A 263 -12.48 13.38 -13.29
CA PRO A 263 -11.51 12.37 -12.88
C PRO A 263 -12.17 11.02 -12.56
N MET A 264 -11.53 9.93 -13.00
CA MET A 264 -11.83 8.58 -12.55
C MET A 264 -10.75 8.10 -11.57
N VAL A 265 -11.16 7.80 -10.33
CA VAL A 265 -10.30 7.30 -9.25
C VAL A 265 -10.55 5.80 -9.08
N VAL A 266 -9.48 5.00 -9.10
CA VAL A 266 -9.57 3.54 -8.98
C VAL A 266 -8.82 3.05 -7.75
N ASP A 267 -9.49 2.30 -6.88
CA ASP A 267 -8.82 1.49 -5.86
C ASP A 267 -8.31 0.19 -6.49
N ASN A 268 -6.99 0.05 -6.56
CA ASN A 268 -6.32 -1.11 -7.14
C ASN A 268 -5.65 -1.99 -6.08
N THR A 269 -6.11 -1.92 -4.83
CA THR A 269 -5.52 -2.64 -3.71
C THR A 269 -5.46 -4.16 -3.94
N PHE A 270 -6.47 -4.76 -4.56
CA PHE A 270 -6.59 -6.23 -4.68
C PHE A 270 -5.62 -6.86 -5.69
N LEU A 271 -5.39 -6.21 -6.82
CA LEU A 271 -4.49 -6.72 -7.87
C LEU A 271 -3.11 -6.06 -7.82
N GLY A 272 -3.01 -4.90 -7.18
CA GLY A 272 -1.77 -4.13 -7.11
C GLY A 272 -1.26 -3.68 -8.49
N PRO A 273 -0.15 -2.94 -8.52
CA PRO A 273 0.47 -2.51 -9.77
C PRO A 273 1.05 -3.70 -10.58
N VAL A 274 1.17 -4.89 -9.96
CA VAL A 274 1.71 -6.09 -10.60
C VAL A 274 0.71 -6.67 -11.61
N PHE A 275 -0.56 -6.81 -11.23
CA PHE A 275 -1.54 -7.54 -12.04
C PHE A 275 -2.55 -6.66 -12.77
N GLN A 276 -2.66 -5.37 -12.43
CA GLN A 276 -3.51 -4.41 -13.14
C GLN A 276 -2.90 -3.01 -13.06
N SER A 277 -3.04 -2.22 -14.12
CA SER A 277 -2.55 -0.83 -14.16
C SER A 277 -3.66 0.10 -14.63
N PRO A 278 -4.56 0.57 -13.74
CA PRO A 278 -5.76 1.30 -14.15
C PRO A 278 -5.47 2.59 -14.94
N LEU A 279 -4.32 3.23 -14.75
CA LEU A 279 -3.92 4.43 -15.51
C LEU A 279 -3.70 4.16 -17.01
N GLU A 280 -3.46 2.90 -17.41
CA GLU A 280 -3.44 2.48 -18.82
C GLU A 280 -4.86 2.29 -19.39
N HIS A 281 -5.87 2.23 -18.52
CA HIS A 281 -7.27 1.96 -18.86
C HIS A 281 -8.19 3.16 -18.61
N GLY A 282 -7.63 4.38 -18.56
CA GLY A 282 -8.39 5.62 -18.48
C GLY A 282 -8.57 6.20 -17.08
N ALA A 283 -8.00 5.58 -16.03
CA ALA A 283 -8.01 6.17 -14.70
C ALA A 283 -7.07 7.39 -14.63
N ASP A 284 -7.47 8.38 -13.83
CA ASP A 284 -6.69 9.60 -13.57
C ASP A 284 -5.85 9.47 -12.30
N ALA A 285 -6.38 8.76 -11.31
CA ALA A 285 -5.71 8.45 -10.05
C ALA A 285 -5.95 7.00 -9.65
N VAL A 286 -4.92 6.37 -9.09
CA VAL A 286 -5.01 5.04 -8.49
C VAL A 286 -4.65 5.13 -7.02
N VAL A 287 -5.55 4.66 -6.17
CA VAL A 287 -5.34 4.60 -4.72
C VAL A 287 -4.99 3.18 -4.29
N TYR A 288 -4.16 3.11 -3.26
CA TYR A 288 -3.69 1.86 -2.68
C TYR A 288 -3.79 1.90 -1.16
N SER A 289 -4.34 0.84 -0.57
CA SER A 289 -4.00 0.45 0.79
C SER A 289 -2.64 -0.24 0.78
N ALA A 290 -1.58 0.55 0.98
CA ALA A 290 -0.22 0.04 1.02
C ALA A 290 0.04 -0.93 2.19
N THR A 291 -0.85 -0.97 3.18
CA THR A 291 -1.00 -2.02 4.20
C THR A 291 -1.06 -3.44 3.62
N LYS A 292 -1.62 -3.60 2.41
CA LYS A 292 -1.94 -4.90 1.81
C LYS A 292 -0.76 -5.44 1.01
N PHE A 293 -0.92 -5.73 -0.28
CA PHE A 293 0.12 -6.39 -1.09
C PHE A 293 1.43 -5.59 -1.18
N LEU A 294 1.38 -4.25 -1.14
CA LEU A 294 2.59 -3.42 -1.15
C LEU A 294 3.44 -3.67 0.12
N GLY A 295 2.83 -3.58 1.30
CA GLY A 295 3.47 -3.86 2.60
C GLY A 295 3.77 -5.33 2.80
N GLY A 296 2.81 -6.22 2.52
CA GLY A 296 3.02 -7.64 2.26
C GLY A 296 3.34 -8.53 3.45
N HIS A 297 3.45 -7.98 4.66
CA HIS A 297 3.93 -8.71 5.84
C HIS A 297 3.06 -8.50 7.09
N SER A 298 1.89 -7.86 6.93
CA SER A 298 0.93 -7.62 8.01
C SER A 298 1.51 -6.93 9.25
N ASP A 299 2.53 -6.08 9.05
CA ASP A 299 3.34 -5.43 10.09
C ASP A 299 3.31 -3.88 10.00
N LEU A 300 2.52 -3.31 9.08
CA LEU A 300 2.42 -1.87 8.88
C LEU A 300 1.03 -1.44 8.39
N VAL A 301 0.71 -0.16 8.56
CA VAL A 301 -0.44 0.50 7.93
C VAL A 301 0.07 1.68 7.11
N ALA A 302 -0.35 1.76 5.86
CA ALA A 302 0.05 2.82 4.94
C ALA A 302 -0.93 2.94 3.77
N GLY A 303 -0.86 4.05 3.05
CA GLY A 303 -1.57 4.27 1.80
C GLY A 303 -0.70 4.95 0.75
N ALA A 304 -1.17 4.94 -0.49
CA ALA A 304 -0.54 5.69 -1.56
C ALA A 304 -1.56 6.10 -2.62
N VAL A 305 -1.23 7.15 -3.38
CA VAL A 305 -1.92 7.51 -4.62
C VAL A 305 -0.91 7.73 -5.73
N THR A 306 -1.21 7.28 -6.93
CA THR A 306 -0.42 7.52 -8.16
C THR A 306 -1.31 8.15 -9.23
N THR A 307 -0.76 9.05 -10.04
CA THR A 307 -1.51 9.75 -11.10
C THR A 307 -0.69 9.87 -12.39
N ARG A 308 -1.37 10.12 -13.51
CA ARG A 308 -0.72 10.54 -14.77
C ARG A 308 -0.29 12.01 -14.76
N ASP A 309 -0.94 12.81 -13.91
CA ASP A 309 -0.73 14.26 -13.80
C ASP A 309 0.06 14.60 -12.52
N PRO A 310 1.32 15.06 -12.64
CA PRO A 310 2.12 15.51 -11.51
C PRO A 310 1.48 16.65 -10.70
N GLU A 311 0.72 17.55 -11.34
CA GLU A 311 0.06 18.66 -10.65
C GLU A 311 -1.03 18.14 -9.70
N LEU A 312 -1.75 17.10 -10.11
CA LEU A 312 -2.75 16.45 -9.26
C LEU A 312 -2.11 15.82 -8.01
N VAL A 313 -0.95 15.17 -8.13
CA VAL A 313 -0.20 14.67 -6.97
C VAL A 313 0.33 15.82 -6.10
N ALA A 314 0.78 16.93 -6.68
CA ALA A 314 1.19 18.10 -5.90
C ALA A 314 0.03 18.66 -5.05
N ARG A 315 -1.20 18.69 -5.59
CA ARG A 315 -2.41 19.03 -4.84
C ARG A 315 -2.68 18.02 -3.71
N PHE A 316 -2.55 16.72 -3.96
CA PHE A 316 -2.70 15.70 -2.92
C PHE A 316 -1.63 15.83 -1.82
N LYS A 317 -0.36 16.10 -2.16
CA LYS A 317 0.72 16.34 -1.19
C LYS A 317 0.47 17.60 -0.36
N THR A 318 -0.07 18.65 -0.98
CA THR A 318 -0.49 19.88 -0.28
C THR A 318 -1.56 19.55 0.76
N MET A 319 -2.63 18.85 0.37
CA MET A 319 -3.70 18.46 1.31
C MET A 319 -3.21 17.47 2.38
N ARG A 320 -2.36 16.52 2.02
CA ARG A 320 -1.68 15.60 2.95
C ARG A 320 -0.93 16.35 4.05
N ALA A 321 -0.21 17.42 3.68
CA ALA A 321 0.52 18.24 4.65
C ALA A 321 -0.44 18.93 5.64
N PHE A 322 -1.60 19.41 5.18
CA PHE A 322 -2.61 20.04 6.03
C PHE A 322 -3.37 19.05 6.91
N PHE A 323 -3.71 17.86 6.39
CA PHE A 323 -4.33 16.80 7.17
C PHE A 323 -3.35 16.07 8.10
N GLY A 324 -2.05 16.26 7.92
CA GLY A 324 -1.02 15.62 8.74
C GLY A 324 -0.92 14.11 8.51
N THR A 325 -1.23 13.65 7.29
CA THR A 325 -1.38 12.23 6.95
C THR A 325 -0.19 11.64 6.19
N ILE A 326 1.00 12.23 6.32
CA ILE A 326 2.21 11.70 5.65
C ILE A 326 2.68 10.38 6.28
N CYS A 327 3.06 9.42 5.43
CA CYS A 327 3.64 8.15 5.87
C CYS A 327 4.93 8.38 6.65
N GLU A 328 5.06 7.86 7.87
CA GLU A 328 6.24 8.10 8.73
C GLU A 328 7.52 7.42 8.17
N PRO A 329 8.73 7.99 8.37
CA PRO A 329 9.99 7.48 7.84
C PRO A 329 10.26 5.97 7.97
N PHE A 330 10.00 5.37 9.14
CA PHE A 330 10.20 3.94 9.35
C PHE A 330 9.22 3.11 8.53
N THR A 331 7.94 3.51 8.49
CA THR A 331 6.91 2.83 7.67
C THR A 331 7.24 2.94 6.19
N ALA A 332 7.65 4.11 5.71
CA ALA A 332 8.06 4.29 4.31
C ALA A 332 9.29 3.44 3.95
N TRP A 333 10.26 3.34 4.87
CA TRP A 333 11.40 2.44 4.71
C TRP A 333 10.99 0.95 4.68
N MET A 334 10.04 0.53 5.52
CA MET A 334 9.49 -0.83 5.48
C MET A 334 8.78 -1.12 4.16
N LEU A 335 8.02 -0.17 3.63
CA LEU A 335 7.42 -0.30 2.30
C LEU A 335 8.48 -0.47 1.22
N GLN A 336 9.54 0.34 1.23
CA GLN A 336 10.67 0.16 0.31
C GLN A 336 11.37 -1.19 0.45
N ARG A 337 11.42 -1.78 1.65
CA ARG A 337 11.90 -3.16 1.85
C ARG A 337 10.97 -4.15 1.16
N SER A 338 9.66 -3.97 1.35
CA SER A 338 8.64 -4.86 0.79
C SER A 338 8.51 -4.76 -0.72
N MET A 339 8.78 -3.61 -1.34
CA MET A 339 8.77 -3.42 -2.80
C MET A 339 9.75 -4.38 -3.50
N ALA A 340 10.92 -4.64 -2.91
CA ALA A 340 11.93 -5.51 -3.49
C ALA A 340 11.49 -6.98 -3.66
N THR A 341 10.44 -7.41 -2.95
CA THR A 341 9.87 -8.76 -3.05
C THR A 341 8.44 -8.76 -3.58
N LEU A 342 7.93 -7.62 -4.08
CA LEU A 342 6.54 -7.46 -4.50
C LEU A 342 6.14 -8.50 -5.56
N TRP A 343 6.90 -8.59 -6.67
CA TRP A 343 6.64 -9.57 -7.72
C TRP A 343 6.73 -11.01 -7.23
N LEU A 344 7.75 -11.32 -6.43
CA LEU A 344 7.97 -12.66 -5.89
C LEU A 344 6.78 -13.11 -5.04
N ARG A 345 6.32 -12.25 -4.11
CA ARG A 345 5.19 -12.53 -3.23
C ARG A 345 3.90 -12.66 -4.03
N MET A 346 3.53 -11.64 -4.81
CA MET A 346 2.25 -11.63 -5.54
C MET A 346 2.16 -12.76 -6.56
N THR A 347 3.23 -13.07 -7.27
CA THR A 347 3.27 -14.20 -8.23
C THR A 347 3.12 -15.54 -7.52
N LYS A 348 3.79 -15.74 -6.38
CA LYS A 348 3.68 -16.97 -5.59
C LYS A 348 2.29 -17.14 -5.02
N GLN A 349 1.72 -16.08 -4.44
CA GLN A 349 0.36 -16.06 -3.90
C GLN A 349 -0.68 -16.39 -5.00
N SER A 350 -0.58 -15.75 -6.17
CA SER A 350 -1.50 -16.01 -7.28
C SER A 350 -1.38 -17.44 -7.83
N LYS A 351 -0.16 -17.95 -7.99
CA LYS A 351 0.08 -19.35 -8.39
C LYS A 351 -0.46 -20.35 -7.36
N ASN A 352 -0.33 -20.05 -6.07
CA ASN A 352 -0.90 -20.88 -5.00
C ASN A 352 -2.43 -20.88 -5.12
N ALA A 353 -3.07 -19.71 -5.21
CA ALA A 353 -4.52 -19.57 -5.34
C ALA A 353 -5.05 -20.36 -6.56
N SER A 354 -4.44 -20.19 -7.73
CA SER A 354 -4.85 -20.92 -8.95
C SER A 354 -4.76 -22.44 -8.81
N LYS A 355 -3.84 -22.97 -7.99
CA LYS A 355 -3.74 -24.42 -7.72
C LYS A 355 -4.80 -24.94 -6.75
N LEU A 356 -5.29 -24.08 -5.86
CA LEU A 356 -6.30 -24.42 -4.85
C LEU A 356 -7.73 -24.36 -5.42
N VAL A 357 -7.98 -23.48 -6.38
CA VAL A 357 -9.31 -23.27 -6.98
C VAL A 357 -9.98 -24.57 -7.48
N PRO A 358 -9.30 -25.48 -8.23
CA PRO A 358 -9.93 -26.73 -8.67
C PRO A 358 -10.39 -27.65 -7.53
N LEU A 359 -9.72 -27.61 -6.37
CA LEU A 359 -10.13 -28.35 -5.18
C LEU A 359 -11.41 -27.75 -4.60
N LEU A 360 -11.47 -26.42 -4.49
CA LEU A 360 -12.64 -25.71 -3.96
C LEU A 360 -13.88 -25.91 -4.83
N VAL A 361 -13.72 -25.83 -6.16
CA VAL A 361 -14.83 -26.00 -7.13
C VAL A 361 -15.44 -27.40 -7.07
N LYS A 362 -14.64 -28.43 -6.80
CA LYS A 362 -15.11 -29.84 -6.79
C LYS A 362 -15.72 -30.27 -5.46
N HIS A 363 -15.53 -29.50 -4.39
CA HIS A 363 -15.93 -29.93 -3.05
C HIS A 363 -17.45 -29.79 -2.84
N PRO A 364 -18.17 -30.83 -2.37
CA PRO A 364 -19.64 -30.82 -2.27
C PRO A 364 -20.18 -29.75 -1.31
N ALA A 365 -19.42 -29.39 -0.27
CA ALA A 365 -19.77 -28.31 0.66
C ALA A 365 -19.78 -26.90 0.02
N VAL A 366 -19.15 -26.72 -1.14
CA VAL A 366 -19.05 -25.43 -1.82
C VAL A 366 -20.16 -25.30 -2.86
N LEU A 367 -20.95 -24.23 -2.76
CA LEU A 367 -21.97 -23.82 -3.74
C LEU A 367 -21.33 -23.14 -4.94
N ARG A 368 -20.43 -22.19 -4.67
CA ARG A 368 -19.84 -21.32 -5.68
C ARG A 368 -18.44 -20.90 -5.27
N VAL A 369 -17.57 -20.75 -6.25
CA VAL A 369 -16.25 -20.14 -6.09
C VAL A 369 -16.20 -18.88 -6.93
N HIS A 370 -15.85 -17.77 -6.29
CA HIS A 370 -15.57 -16.49 -6.92
C HIS A 370 -14.06 -16.36 -7.09
N TYR A 371 -13.61 -16.46 -8.34
CA TYR A 371 -12.21 -16.27 -8.71
C TYR A 371 -12.12 -15.82 -10.18
N PRO A 372 -11.28 -14.83 -10.54
CA PRO A 372 -11.32 -14.25 -11.88
C PRO A 372 -11.09 -15.23 -13.03
N SER A 373 -10.27 -16.28 -12.82
CA SER A 373 -10.05 -17.29 -13.86
C SER A 373 -11.25 -18.23 -14.09
N LEU A 374 -12.29 -18.16 -13.24
CA LEU A 374 -13.54 -18.87 -13.40
C LEU A 374 -14.65 -17.99 -13.98
N PHE A 375 -14.37 -16.72 -14.27
CA PHE A 375 -15.37 -15.83 -14.86
C PHE A 375 -15.76 -16.28 -16.26
N GLU A 376 -17.01 -16.00 -16.61
CA GLU A 376 -17.62 -16.29 -17.90
C GLU A 376 -18.21 -14.99 -18.49
N GLY A 377 -18.54 -15.01 -19.78
CA GLY A 377 -19.19 -13.90 -20.46
C GLY A 377 -18.44 -12.56 -20.31
N GLU A 378 -19.17 -11.53 -19.89
CA GLU A 378 -18.65 -10.17 -19.80
C GLU A 378 -17.52 -10.03 -18.76
N GLN A 379 -17.65 -10.66 -17.59
CA GLN A 379 -16.62 -10.61 -16.56
C GLN A 379 -15.31 -11.28 -17.02
N ALA A 380 -15.39 -12.34 -17.83
CA ALA A 380 -14.21 -12.95 -18.46
C ALA A 380 -13.54 -12.00 -19.46
N ARG A 381 -14.34 -11.29 -20.28
CA ARG A 381 -13.86 -10.28 -21.23
C ARG A 381 -13.14 -9.14 -20.50
N ILE A 382 -13.72 -8.63 -19.42
CA ILE A 382 -13.12 -7.56 -18.59
C ILE A 382 -11.79 -8.04 -18.01
N PHE A 383 -11.77 -9.21 -17.38
CA PHE A 383 -10.56 -9.78 -16.80
C PHE A 383 -9.44 -9.90 -17.84
N GLN A 384 -9.72 -10.46 -19.02
CA GLN A 384 -8.74 -10.61 -20.10
C GLN A 384 -8.25 -9.27 -20.67
N LYS A 385 -9.10 -8.24 -20.67
CA LYS A 385 -8.80 -6.91 -21.22
C LYS A 385 -7.85 -6.10 -20.33
N GLN A 386 -8.02 -6.15 -19.00
CA GLN A 386 -7.32 -5.21 -18.09
C GLN A 386 -6.48 -5.87 -16.98
N CYS A 387 -6.47 -7.21 -16.88
CA CYS A 387 -5.70 -7.93 -15.86
C CYS A 387 -4.63 -8.85 -16.47
N ARG A 388 -3.50 -9.00 -15.77
CA ARG A 388 -2.38 -9.87 -16.16
C ARG A 388 -2.37 -11.20 -15.40
N ALA A 389 -3.04 -11.26 -14.25
CA ALA A 389 -3.23 -12.47 -13.45
C ALA A 389 -4.47 -12.34 -12.56
N PRO A 390 -5.06 -13.46 -12.10
CA PRO A 390 -6.28 -13.46 -11.28
C PRO A 390 -6.06 -13.05 -9.80
N GLY A 391 -4.81 -12.80 -9.38
CA GLY A 391 -4.49 -12.48 -7.99
C GLY A 391 -4.60 -13.68 -7.05
N SER A 392 -4.68 -13.41 -5.74
CA SER A 392 -4.66 -14.42 -4.67
C SER A 392 -5.88 -14.41 -3.75
N MET A 393 -6.84 -13.53 -4.02
CA MET A 393 -8.10 -13.49 -3.30
C MET A 393 -9.05 -14.54 -3.89
N ILE A 394 -9.69 -15.31 -3.04
CA ILE A 394 -10.74 -16.27 -3.39
C ILE A 394 -11.92 -15.98 -2.47
N ALA A 395 -13.14 -16.03 -2.99
CA ALA A 395 -14.32 -16.15 -2.14
C ALA A 395 -15.06 -17.44 -2.47
N ILE A 396 -15.55 -18.13 -1.44
CA ILE A 396 -16.34 -19.35 -1.58
C ILE A 396 -17.68 -19.16 -0.87
N GLU A 397 -18.73 -19.73 -1.44
CA GLU A 397 -20.04 -19.78 -0.83
C GLU A 397 -20.30 -21.22 -0.35
N LEU A 398 -20.57 -21.40 0.95
CA LEU A 398 -20.75 -22.71 1.57
C LEU A 398 -22.24 -23.08 1.70
N ARG A 399 -22.54 -24.35 1.42
CA ARG A 399 -23.84 -24.96 1.75
C ARG A 399 -24.02 -24.97 3.27
N GLY A 400 -25.19 -24.59 3.76
CA GLY A 400 -25.49 -24.52 5.20
C GLY A 400 -25.28 -23.13 5.83
N GLY A 401 -24.97 -22.12 5.02
CA GLY A 401 -24.96 -20.72 5.46
C GLY A 401 -23.94 -20.46 6.57
N ARG A 402 -24.32 -19.60 7.52
CA ARG A 402 -23.41 -19.08 8.56
C ARG A 402 -22.80 -20.18 9.42
N GLU A 403 -23.58 -21.19 9.77
CA GLU A 403 -23.10 -22.27 10.63
C GLU A 403 -22.00 -23.08 9.94
N ALA A 404 -22.18 -23.40 8.66
CA ALA A 404 -21.17 -24.09 7.87
C ALA A 404 -19.92 -23.21 7.67
N ALA A 405 -20.11 -21.91 7.42
CA ALA A 405 -18.99 -20.96 7.32
C ALA A 405 -18.17 -20.87 8.61
N PHE A 406 -18.84 -20.90 9.77
CA PHE A 406 -18.15 -20.88 11.07
C PHE A 406 -17.44 -22.20 11.33
N ARG A 407 -18.09 -23.35 11.08
CA ARG A 407 -17.44 -24.68 11.19
C ARG A 407 -16.21 -24.78 10.29
N PHE A 408 -16.30 -24.30 9.05
CA PHE A 408 -15.17 -24.23 8.13
C PHE A 408 -14.01 -23.41 8.74
N LEU A 409 -14.30 -22.17 9.16
CA LEU A 409 -13.27 -21.25 9.68
C LEU A 409 -12.62 -21.80 10.96
N ASP A 410 -13.41 -22.32 11.90
CA ASP A 410 -12.93 -22.85 13.18
C ASP A 410 -12.15 -24.16 13.01
N ALA A 411 -12.36 -24.89 11.90
CA ALA A 411 -11.63 -26.10 11.58
C ALA A 411 -10.25 -25.85 10.94
N LEU A 412 -9.97 -24.63 10.44
CA LEU A 412 -8.67 -24.30 9.82
C LEU A 412 -7.53 -24.40 10.83
N LYS A 413 -6.41 -25.00 10.41
CA LYS A 413 -5.22 -25.24 11.24
C LYS A 413 -4.00 -24.45 10.79
N ARG A 414 -3.98 -23.98 9.54
CA ARG A 414 -2.87 -23.21 8.95
C ARG A 414 -3.32 -21.84 8.50
N VAL A 415 -4.45 -21.76 7.80
CA VAL A 415 -5.07 -20.48 7.44
C VAL A 415 -5.62 -19.82 8.71
N LEU A 416 -5.24 -18.58 8.96
CA LEU A 416 -5.60 -17.83 10.17
C LEU A 416 -6.92 -17.10 9.96
N ILE A 417 -7.76 -17.06 11.00
CA ILE A 417 -8.98 -16.26 11.00
C ILE A 417 -8.62 -14.78 11.22
N ALA A 418 -8.66 -13.97 10.17
CA ALA A 418 -8.39 -12.53 10.24
C ALA A 418 -9.02 -11.75 9.07
N VAL A 419 -9.33 -10.48 9.31
CA VAL A 419 -10.01 -9.60 8.33
C VAL A 419 -9.08 -8.97 7.28
N SER A 420 -7.76 -9.10 7.43
CA SER A 420 -6.79 -8.52 6.51
C SER A 420 -6.58 -9.39 5.26
N LEU A 421 -5.66 -8.96 4.38
CA LEU A 421 -5.29 -9.65 3.14
C LEU A 421 -3.93 -9.18 2.62
N GLY A 422 -3.37 -9.93 1.67
CA GLY A 422 -2.17 -9.55 0.91
C GLY A 422 -0.83 -9.72 1.65
N GLY A 423 -0.86 -10.28 2.86
CA GLY A 423 0.33 -10.68 3.60
C GLY A 423 0.91 -12.02 3.14
N VAL A 424 2.04 -12.41 3.72
CA VAL A 424 2.71 -13.71 3.42
C VAL A 424 1.93 -14.92 3.94
N GLU A 425 0.96 -14.70 4.82
CA GLU A 425 0.14 -15.70 5.51
C GLU A 425 -1.20 -15.99 4.81
N SER A 426 -1.65 -17.22 5.01
CA SER A 426 -2.99 -17.72 4.84
C SER A 426 -4.00 -16.94 5.70
N LEU A 427 -4.88 -16.08 5.17
CA LEU A 427 -5.96 -15.48 5.99
C LEU A 427 -7.35 -15.83 5.46
N ALA A 428 -8.31 -16.07 6.34
CA ALA A 428 -9.72 -16.24 5.99
C ALA A 428 -10.65 -15.49 6.95
N CYS A 429 -11.80 -15.04 6.45
CA CYS A 429 -12.84 -14.43 7.28
C CYS A 429 -14.23 -14.66 6.69
N HIS A 430 -15.25 -14.61 7.56
CA HIS A 430 -16.65 -14.54 7.17
C HIS A 430 -17.07 -13.06 7.02
N PRO A 431 -17.24 -12.52 5.79
CA PRO A 431 -17.40 -11.09 5.58
C PRO A 431 -18.65 -10.52 6.28
N ARG A 432 -19.80 -11.20 6.24
CA ARG A 432 -21.07 -10.69 6.79
C ARG A 432 -20.98 -10.36 8.29
N THR A 433 -20.25 -11.12 9.08
CA THR A 433 -20.11 -10.89 10.53
C THR A 433 -18.85 -10.13 10.91
N THR A 434 -18.04 -9.71 9.93
CA THR A 434 -16.78 -9.00 10.17
C THR A 434 -16.67 -7.77 9.28
N THR A 435 -16.05 -7.87 8.11
CA THR A 435 -15.74 -6.71 7.25
C THR A 435 -16.97 -6.00 6.69
N ALA A 436 -18.13 -6.65 6.68
CA ALA A 436 -19.40 -6.14 6.19
C ALA A 436 -20.48 -6.09 7.29
N SER A 437 -20.10 -6.19 8.58
CA SER A 437 -21.08 -6.27 9.67
C SER A 437 -21.90 -4.99 9.89
N GLU A 438 -21.40 -3.86 9.39
CA GLU A 438 -22.07 -2.56 9.48
C GLU A 438 -22.92 -2.24 8.24
N MET A 439 -22.92 -3.13 7.24
CA MET A 439 -23.73 -2.96 6.03
C MET A 439 -25.20 -3.31 6.32
N SER A 440 -26.13 -2.58 5.71
CA SER A 440 -27.56 -2.92 5.78
C SER A 440 -27.84 -4.22 5.03
N ASP A 441 -28.98 -4.88 5.30
CA ASP A 441 -29.34 -6.12 4.58
C ASP A 441 -29.48 -5.91 3.07
N ASP A 442 -29.93 -4.73 2.62
CA ASP A 442 -29.96 -4.40 1.19
C ASP A 442 -28.54 -4.22 0.61
N ASP A 443 -27.64 -3.59 1.36
CA ASP A 443 -26.24 -3.46 0.98
C ASP A 443 -25.56 -4.83 0.85
N LEU A 444 -25.79 -5.72 1.82
CA LEU A 444 -25.28 -7.09 1.80
C LEU A 444 -25.81 -7.86 0.59
N ARG A 445 -27.11 -7.76 0.29
CA ARG A 445 -27.76 -8.41 -0.85
C ARG A 445 -27.15 -7.95 -2.18
N VAL A 446 -27.04 -6.65 -2.39
CA VAL A 446 -26.46 -6.09 -3.63
C VAL A 446 -24.98 -6.44 -3.77
N SER A 447 -24.26 -6.50 -2.66
CA SER A 447 -22.82 -6.81 -2.65
C SER A 447 -22.52 -8.32 -2.77
N GLY A 448 -23.56 -9.16 -2.86
CA GLY A 448 -23.42 -10.62 -2.90
C GLY A 448 -22.84 -11.22 -1.62
N VAL A 449 -23.00 -10.54 -0.48
CA VAL A 449 -22.49 -10.99 0.82
C VAL A 449 -23.54 -11.87 1.49
N THR A 450 -23.45 -13.18 1.25
CA THR A 450 -24.38 -14.16 1.82
C THR A 450 -23.92 -14.69 3.18
N ASP A 451 -24.81 -15.37 3.91
CA ASP A 451 -24.47 -16.05 5.17
C ASP A 451 -23.43 -17.17 5.00
N GLY A 452 -23.31 -17.73 3.80
CA GLY A 452 -22.35 -18.81 3.53
C GLY A 452 -21.01 -18.30 3.00
N LEU A 453 -20.84 -16.98 2.84
CA LEU A 453 -19.67 -16.43 2.15
C LEU A 453 -18.43 -16.44 3.04
N VAL A 454 -17.35 -17.03 2.54
CA VAL A 454 -16.02 -16.97 3.16
C VAL A 454 -15.03 -16.38 2.16
N ARG A 455 -14.27 -15.38 2.61
CA ARG A 455 -13.19 -14.78 1.83
C ARG A 455 -11.85 -15.32 2.33
N ILE A 456 -11.00 -15.75 1.40
CA ILE A 456 -9.69 -16.32 1.66
C ILE A 456 -8.64 -15.50 0.89
N SER A 457 -7.65 -14.97 1.61
CA SER A 457 -6.45 -14.37 1.07
C SER A 457 -5.34 -15.40 1.10
N ILE A 458 -4.89 -15.89 -0.06
CA ILE A 458 -3.85 -16.91 -0.15
C ILE A 458 -2.45 -16.31 -0.03
N GLY A 459 -1.64 -16.89 0.86
CA GLY A 459 -0.27 -16.49 1.19
C GLY A 459 0.80 -17.23 0.37
N VAL A 460 2.03 -17.24 0.88
CA VAL A 460 3.20 -17.81 0.20
C VAL A 460 3.57 -19.23 0.66
N GLU A 461 2.74 -19.86 1.48
CA GLU A 461 2.99 -21.20 2.02
C GLU A 461 3.15 -22.27 0.93
N TYR A 462 3.55 -23.47 1.34
CA TYR A 462 3.52 -24.62 0.46
C TYR A 462 2.06 -24.96 0.13
N TRP A 463 1.72 -24.91 -1.16
CA TRP A 463 0.31 -24.98 -1.59
C TRP A 463 -0.37 -26.31 -1.24
N ARG A 464 0.37 -27.41 -1.06
CA ARG A 464 -0.24 -28.69 -0.67
C ARG A 464 -0.68 -28.70 0.79
N ASP A 465 0.06 -28.04 1.68
CA ASP A 465 -0.36 -27.87 3.07
C ASP A 465 -1.65 -27.04 3.14
N LEU A 466 -1.76 -25.98 2.32
CA LEU A 466 -2.99 -25.20 2.20
C LEU A 466 -4.13 -26.04 1.62
N ALA A 467 -3.86 -26.90 0.63
CA ALA A 467 -4.86 -27.78 0.04
C ALA A 467 -5.40 -28.79 1.07
N GLU A 468 -4.52 -29.38 1.88
CA GLU A 468 -4.88 -30.29 2.97
C GLU A 468 -5.72 -29.57 4.03
N ASP A 469 -5.28 -28.38 4.46
CA ASP A 469 -5.98 -27.58 5.48
C ASP A 469 -7.38 -27.15 5.03
N LEU A 470 -7.50 -26.70 3.78
CA LEU A 470 -8.78 -26.32 3.18
C LEU A 470 -9.70 -27.53 2.99
N SER A 471 -9.17 -28.67 2.53
CA SER A 471 -9.97 -29.88 2.32
C SER A 471 -10.56 -30.38 3.63
N GLN A 472 -9.74 -30.55 4.68
CA GLN A 472 -10.24 -31.06 5.96
C GLN A 472 -11.21 -30.07 6.63
N ALA A 473 -11.04 -28.77 6.43
CA ALA A 473 -11.97 -27.77 6.95
C ALA A 473 -13.31 -27.80 6.18
N LEU A 474 -13.29 -28.05 4.88
CA LEU A 474 -14.49 -28.21 4.06
C LEU A 474 -15.25 -29.50 4.43
N ASP A 475 -14.56 -30.58 4.75
CA ASP A 475 -15.18 -31.82 5.27
C ASP A 475 -15.91 -31.55 6.59
N ALA A 476 -15.31 -30.77 7.50
CA ALA A 476 -15.92 -30.37 8.77
C ALA A 476 -17.15 -29.46 8.60
N ALA A 477 -17.19 -28.65 7.52
CA ALA A 477 -18.33 -27.80 7.21
C ALA A 477 -19.51 -28.55 6.60
N ALA A 478 -19.26 -29.73 5.99
CA ALA A 478 -20.28 -30.58 5.38
C ALA A 478 -21.09 -31.40 6.39
N GLY A 479 -20.49 -31.68 7.56
CA GLY A 479 -21.19 -32.22 8.74
C GLY A 479 -21.99 -31.15 9.45
#